data_AF-A0A560E403-F1
#
_entry.id   AF-A0A560E403-F1
#
_cell.length_a   1.000
_cell.length_b   1.000
_cell.length_c   1.000
_cell.angle_alpha   90.00
_cell.angle_beta   90.00
_cell.angle_gamma   90.00
#
_symmetry.space_group_name_H-M   'P 1'
#
loop_
_entity.id
_entity.type
_entity.pdbx_description
1 polymer ?
#
loop_
_entity_poly.entity_id
_entity_poly.type
_entity_poly.pdbx_seq_one_letter_code
_entity_poly.pdbx_strand_id
1 'polypeptide(L)' 'MTKSNTASVKTYRYELVHGEGADFVAYQRRRDDGNWQTFSTWMIPRAVC' A
#
# COMPACT_ATOMS: atom_id res chain seq x y z
N MET A 1 -22.68 -31.33 -1.54
CA MET A 1 -22.28 -30.16 -0.72
C MET A 1 -21.40 -29.26 -1.57
N THR A 2 -21.97 -28.18 -2.11
CA THR A 2 -21.23 -27.16 -2.85
C THR A 2 -20.41 -26.34 -1.85
N LYS A 3 -19.09 -26.51 -1.83
CA LYS A 3 -18.18 -25.65 -1.05
C LYS A 3 -18.31 -24.23 -1.61
N SER A 4 -19.04 -23.38 -0.89
CA SER A 4 -19.02 -21.94 -1.08
C SER A 4 -17.58 -21.47 -0.86
N ASN A 5 -16.86 -21.22 -1.95
CA ASN A 5 -15.56 -20.58 -1.90
C ASN A 5 -15.80 -19.10 -1.67
N THR A 6 -16.11 -18.73 -0.42
CA THR A 6 -16.13 -17.35 0.05
C THR A 6 -14.68 -16.88 0.17
N ALA A 7 -14.00 -16.77 -0.97
CA ALA A 7 -12.82 -15.94 -1.06
C ALA A 7 -13.31 -14.52 -0.80
N SER A 8 -13.24 -14.07 0.45
CA SER A 8 -13.50 -12.68 0.79
C SER A 8 -12.66 -11.83 -0.14
N VAL A 9 -13.31 -11.03 -0.98
CA VAL A 9 -12.61 -10.11 -1.87
C VAL A 9 -11.86 -9.14 -0.97
N LYS A 10 -10.56 -9.41 -0.77
CA LYS A 10 -9.70 -8.61 0.09
C LYS A 10 -9.67 -7.22 -0.51
N THR A 11 -10.38 -6.31 0.15
CA THR A 11 -10.50 -4.93 -0.31
C THR A 11 -9.41 -4.13 0.37
N TYR A 12 -8.49 -3.58 -0.43
CA TYR A 12 -7.38 -2.78 0.07
C TYR A 12 -7.66 -1.29 -0.16
N ARG A 13 -7.16 -0.46 0.75
CA ARG A 13 -7.00 0.98 0.54
C ARG A 13 -5.51 1.30 0.50
N TYR A 14 -5.14 2.19 -0.41
CA TYR A 14 -3.77 2.64 -0.61
C TYR A 14 -3.64 4.11 -0.26
N GLU A 15 -2.48 4.49 0.25
CA GLU A 15 -2.09 5.87 0.54
C GLU A 15 -0.64 6.08 0.12
N LEU A 16 -0.39 7.18 -0.60
CA LEU A 16 0.95 7.55 -1.06
C LEU A 16 1.41 8.79 -0.30
N VAL A 17 2.55 8.69 0.37
CA VAL A 17 3.19 9.79 1.11
C VAL A 17 4.52 10.13 0.47
N HIS A 18 4.85 11.41 0.39
CA HIS A 18 6.14 11.88 -0.10
C HIS A 18 6.84 12.78 0.93
N GLY A 19 8.15 12.62 1.10
CA GLY A 19 9.01 13.50 1.91
C GLY A 19 9.74 14.55 1.07
N GLU A 20 10.28 15.61 1.71
CA GLU A 20 11.05 16.66 1.02
C GLU A 20 12.32 16.12 0.30
N GLY A 21 12.84 14.96 0.75
CA GLY A 21 14.03 14.28 0.21
C GLY A 21 13.79 13.38 -1.00
N ALA A 22 12.61 13.44 -1.64
CA ALA A 22 12.19 12.55 -2.74
C ALA A 22 12.00 11.07 -2.35
N ASP A 23 11.73 10.82 -1.06
CA ASP A 23 11.28 9.53 -0.56
C ASP A 23 9.77 9.39 -0.76
N PHE A 24 9.36 8.37 -1.50
CA PHE A 24 7.96 7.99 -1.67
C PHE A 24 7.70 6.69 -0.91
N VAL A 25 6.65 6.70 -0.09
CA VAL A 25 6.19 5.51 0.65
C VAL A 25 4.74 5.25 0.28
N ALA A 26 4.47 4.04 -0.20
CA ALA A 26 3.12 3.55 -0.38
C ALA A 26 2.73 2.70 0.83
N TYR A 27 1.62 3.08 1.47
CA TYR A 27 0.97 2.30 2.50
C TYR A 27 -0.23 1.57 1.92
N GLN A 28 -0.50 0.37 2.46
CA GLN A 28 -1.75 -0.34 2.24
C GLN A 28 -2.38 -0.67 3.58
N ARG A 29 -3.70 -0.71 3.62
CA ARG A 29 -4.44 -1.35 4.71
C ARG A 29 -5.52 -2.25 4.17
N ARG A 30 -5.80 -3.35 4.85
CA ARG A 30 -7.03 -4.11 4.57
C ARG A 30 -8.19 -3.38 5.21
N ARG A 31 -9.35 -3.47 4.58
CA ARG A 31 -10.58 -2.91 5.15
C ARG A 31 -10.96 -3.61 6.47
N ASP A 32 -10.53 -4.85 6.61
CA ASP A 32 -10.92 -5.80 7.64
C ASP A 32 -10.14 -5.63 8.95
N ASP A 33 -8.84 -5.34 8.88
CA ASP A 33 -7.97 -5.13 10.04
C ASP A 33 -7.73 -3.64 10.36
N GLY A 34 -7.95 -2.75 9.39
CA GLY A 34 -7.77 -1.31 9.53
C GLY A 34 -6.32 -0.85 9.72
N ASN A 35 -5.37 -1.78 9.79
CA ASN A 35 -3.97 -1.49 10.10
C ASN A 35 -3.21 -1.10 8.83
N TRP A 36 -2.57 0.05 8.87
CA TRP A 36 -1.67 0.48 7.81
C TRP A 36 -0.34 -0.27 7.87
N GLN A 37 0.13 -0.71 6.71
CA GLN A 37 1.41 -1.40 6.52
C GLN A 37 2.13 -0.80 5.32
N THR A 38 3.46 -0.76 5.37
CA THR A 38 4.28 -0.35 4.22
C THR A 38 4.16 -1.41 3.11
N PHE A 39 3.71 -0.99 1.94
CA PHE A 39 3.60 -1.81 0.75
C PHE A 39 4.85 -1.71 -0.14
N SER A 40 5.35 -0.48 -0.36
CA SER A 40 6.59 -0.24 -1.09
C SER A 40 7.20 1.11 -0.74
N THR A 41 8.48 1.25 -1.04
CA THR A 41 9.25 2.48 -0.85
C THR A 41 10.17 2.66 -2.04
N TRP A 42 10.20 3.87 -2.60
CA TRP A 42 11.13 4.22 -3.66
C TRP A 42 11.63 5.65 -3.46
N MET A 43 12.86 5.89 -3.92
CA MET A 43 13.47 7.20 -3.98
C MET A 43 13.53 7.61 -5.45
N ILE A 44 13.20 8.85 -5.77
CA ILE A 44 13.51 9.42 -7.08
C ILE A 44 14.77 10.26 -6.90
N PRO A 45 15.95 9.78 -7.34
CA PRO A 45 17.18 10.56 -7.22
C PRO A 45 16.98 11.90 -7.92
N ARG A 46 17.20 13.00 -7.19
CA ARG A 46 17.29 14.31 -7.84
C ARG A 46 18.51 14.26 -8.76
N ALA A 47 18.30 14.49 -10.06
CA ALA A 47 19.42 14.73 -10.95
C ALA A 47 20.20 15.91 -10.38
N VAL A 48 21.46 15.68 -10.02
CA VAL A 48 22.40 16.76 -9.70
C VAL A 48 22.67 17.44 -11.04
N CYS A 49 21.98 18.54 -11.30
CA CYS A 49 22.29 19.41 -12.44
C CYS A 49 23.58 20.18 -12.17
#